data_AF-A0A1F8PQM4-F1
#
_entry.id   AF-A0A1F8PQM4-F1
#
_cell.length_a   1.000
_cell.length_b   1.000
_cell.length_c   1.000
_cell.angle_alpha   90.00
_cell.angle_beta   90.00
_cell.angle_gamma   90.00
#
_symmetry.space_group_name_H-M   'P 1'
#
loop_
_entity.id
_entity.type
_entity.pdbx_description
1 polymer ?
#
loop_
_entity_poly.entity_id
_entity_poly.type
_entity_poly.pdbx_seq_one_letter_code
_entity_poly.pdbx_strand_id
1 'polypeptide(L)' 'MIFGLKDPRQLEERVPTFAFRIKGTHPREEAERLGDEGIYVWDGNYYALAVTERLGLEESGPSLRSG' A
#
# COMPACT_ATOMS: atom_id res chain seq x y z
N MET A 1 -4.81 0.18 6.67
CA MET A 1 -5.51 -0.99 6.09
C MET A 1 -4.56 -1.73 5.16
N ILE A 2 -4.39 -3.03 5.35
CA ILE A 2 -3.61 -3.91 4.46
C ILE A 2 -4.54 -4.46 3.36
N PHE A 3 -4.05 -4.60 2.13
CA PHE A 3 -4.74 -5.32 1.06
C PHE A 3 -4.26 -6.78 1.01
N GLY A 4 -5.19 -7.73 0.95
CA GLY A 4 -4.92 -9.17 1.03
C GLY A 4 -5.17 -9.76 2.43
N LEU A 5 -4.52 -10.89 2.74
CA LEU A 5 -4.67 -11.59 4.02
C LEU A 5 -4.27 -10.69 5.20
N LYS A 6 -5.16 -10.53 6.17
CA LYS A 6 -4.98 -9.62 7.32
C LYS A 6 -4.74 -10.36 8.63
N ASP A 7 -5.09 -11.64 8.70
CA ASP A 7 -4.93 -12.45 9.92
C ASP A 7 -3.43 -12.71 10.15
N PRO A 8 -2.87 -12.28 11.30
CA PRO A 8 -1.48 -12.57 11.65
C PRO A 8 -1.15 -14.08 11.71
N ARG A 9 -2.16 -14.94 11.87
CA ARG A 9 -2.00 -16.40 11.85
C ARG A 9 -1.77 -16.97 10.45
N GLN A 10 -1.98 -16.16 9.42
CA GLN A 10 -1.81 -16.53 8.00
C GLN A 10 -0.65 -15.78 7.34
N LEU A 11 0.30 -15.25 8.12
CA LEU A 11 1.44 -14.53 7.56
C LEU A 11 2.30 -15.41 6.63
N GLU A 12 2.40 -16.69 6.94
CA GLU A 12 3.14 -17.67 6.13
C GLU A 12 2.48 -17.92 4.76
N GLU A 13 1.20 -17.61 4.62
CA GLU A 13 0.46 -17.72 3.35
C GLU A 13 0.58 -16.45 2.49
N ARG A 14 1.39 -15.47 2.92
CA ARG A 14 1.60 -14.20 2.20
C ARG A 14 2.97 -14.16 1.52
N VAL A 15 3.02 -13.36 0.46
CA VAL A 15 4.30 -12.89 -0.10
C VAL A 15 4.86 -11.72 0.71
N PRO A 16 6.18 -11.49 0.71
CA PRO A 16 6.81 -10.39 1.45
C PRO A 16 6.49 -9.01 0.85
N THR A 17 5.96 -8.95 -0.37
CA THR A 17 5.47 -7.73 -0.99
C THR A 17 3.98 -7.53 -0.72
N PHE A 18 3.60 -6.39 -0.12
CA PHE A 18 2.18 -6.10 0.12
C PHE A 18 1.86 -4.62 0.02
N ALA A 19 0.60 -4.35 -0.29
CA ALA A 19 0.07 -3.00 -0.35
C ALA A 19 -0.71 -2.64 0.93
N PHE A 20 -0.65 -1.38 1.34
CA PHE A 20 -1.39 -0.86 2.48
C PHE A 20 -1.71 0.63 2.36
N ARG A 21 -2.61 1.11 3.22
CA ARG A 21 -2.95 2.53 3.41
C ARG A 21 -2.88 2.89 4.88
N ILE A 22 -2.50 4.12 5.17
CA ILE A 22 -2.64 4.72 6.50
C ILE A 22 -3.90 5.60 6.48
N LYS A 23 -4.70 5.55 7.55
CA LYS A 23 -6.00 6.24 7.58
C LYS A 23 -5.77 7.73 7.78
N GLY A 24 -6.42 8.55 6.95
CA GLY A 24 -6.44 10.00 7.11
C GLY A 24 -5.27 10.74 6.47
N THR A 25 -4.44 10.05 5.69
CA THR A 25 -3.27 10.63 5.03
C THR A 25 -3.18 10.19 3.57
N HIS A 26 -2.65 11.06 2.71
CA HIS A 26 -2.46 10.71 1.31
C HIS A 26 -1.24 9.79 1.18
N PRO A 27 -1.27 8.73 0.36
CA PRO A 27 -0.17 7.77 0.24
C PRO A 27 1.18 8.40 -0.08
N ARG A 28 1.20 9.45 -0.92
CA ARG A 28 2.42 10.22 -1.20
C ARG A 28 3.04 10.87 0.04
N GLU A 29 2.22 11.52 0.87
CA GLU A 29 2.69 12.20 2.10
C GLU A 29 3.28 11.19 3.09
N GLU A 30 2.68 10.00 3.17
CA GLU A 30 3.18 8.93 4.01
C GLU A 30 4.47 8.31 3.47
N ALA A 31 4.62 8.18 2.15
CA ALA A 31 5.87 7.72 1.55
C ALA A 31 7.02 8.70 1.85
N GLU A 32 6.76 10.00 1.77
CA GLU A 32 7.71 11.04 2.14
C GLU A 32 8.09 10.97 3.62
N ARG A 33 7.09 10.89 4.53
CA ARG A 33 7.35 10.76 5.98
C ARG A 33 8.16 9.51 6.34
N LEU A 34 7.81 8.37 5.76
CA LEU A 34 8.53 7.12 5.98
C LEU A 34 9.97 7.21 5.44
N GLY A 35 10.16 7.89 4.30
CA GLY A 35 11.47 8.17 3.73
C GLY A 35 12.37 9.00 4.67
N ASP A 36 11.81 10.01 5.34
CA ASP A 36 12.52 10.81 6.35
C ASP A 36 12.95 9.97 7.57
N GLU A 37 12.22 8.91 7.88
CA GLU A 37 12.54 7.92 8.93
C GLU A 37 13.44 6.76 8.43
N GLY A 38 13.87 6.79 7.16
CA GLY A 38 14.72 5.75 6.56
C GLY A 38 13.99 4.48 6.11
N ILE A 39 12.65 4.53 6.02
CA ILE A 39 11.80 3.44 5.56
C ILE A 39 11.35 3.72 4.13
N TYR A 40 11.84 2.92 3.18
CA TYR A 40 11.54 3.13 1.76
C TYR A 40 10.32 2.33 1.31
N VAL A 41 9.32 3.03 0.79
CA VAL A 41 8.09 2.48 0.22
C VAL A 41 7.77 3.16 -1.11
N TRP A 42 6.92 2.55 -1.92
CA TRP A 42 6.43 3.16 -3.17
C TRP A 42 4.95 3.50 -3.08
N ASP A 43 4.60 4.77 -3.32
CA ASP A 43 3.24 5.19 -3.62
C ASP A 43 2.94 5.01 -5.12
N GLY A 44 1.68 4.75 -5.50
CA GLY A 44 1.30 4.58 -6.90
C GLY A 44 0.51 3.31 -7.21
N ASN A 45 0.15 3.14 -8.48
CA ASN A 45 -0.66 2.00 -8.94
C ASN A 45 0.18 0.77 -9.36
N TYR A 46 1.51 0.85 -9.33
CA TYR A 46 2.44 -0.25 -9.65
C TYR A 46 2.19 -0.94 -11.00
N TYR A 47 1.77 -0.18 -12.02
CA TYR A 47 1.34 -0.71 -13.31
C TYR A 47 0.09 -1.62 -13.24
N ALA A 48 -0.68 -1.54 -12.15
CA ALA A 48 -1.89 -2.33 -11.89
C ALA A 48 -3.17 -1.49 -11.94
N LEU A 49 -3.25 -0.52 -12.87
CA LEU A 49 -4.36 0.45 -13.00
C LEU A 49 -5.75 -0.23 -13.04
N ALA A 50 -5.93 -1.26 -13.86
CA ALA A 50 -7.23 -1.93 -14.00
C ALA A 50 -7.71 -2.63 -12.71
N VAL A 51 -6.79 -2.95 -11.80
CA VAL A 51 -7.10 -3.51 -10.48
C VAL A 51 -7.45 -2.38 -9.51
N THR A 52 -6.65 -1.30 -9.50
CA THR A 52 -6.88 -0.16 -8.61
C THR A 52 -8.18 0.58 -8.95
N GLU A 53 -8.56 0.66 -10.23
CA GLU A 53 -9.87 1.16 -10.68
C GLU A 53 -11.03 0.30 -10.16
N ARG A 54 -10.95 -1.03 -10.35
CA ARG A 54 -12.00 -1.96 -9.86
C ARG A 54 -12.17 -1.93 -8.35
N LEU A 55 -11.10 -1.62 -7.63
CA LEU A 55 -11.10 -1.47 -6.18
C LEU A 55 -11.46 -0.04 -5.71
N GLY A 56 -11.71 0.90 -6.63
CA GLY A 56 -12.07 2.29 -6.30
C GLY A 56 -10.94 3.08 -5.64
N LEU A 57 -9.68 2.73 -5.93
CA LEU A 57 -8.51 3.28 -5.25
C LEU A 57 -7.95 4.53 -5.93
N GLU A 58 -8.31 4.79 -7.19
CA GLU A 58 -7.79 5.92 -7.97
C GLU A 58 -8.21 7.28 -7.39
N GLU A 59 -9.47 7.43 -6.97
CA GLU A 59 -9.98 8.71 -6.43
C GLU A 59 -9.37 9.08 -5.06
N SER A 60 -8.89 8.09 -4.31
CA SER A 60 -8.41 8.27 -2.93
C SER A 60 -6.88 8.22 -2.81
N GLY A 61 -6.17 8.21 -3.95
CA GLY A 61 -4.73 8.05 -4.03
C GLY A 61 -4.33 6.57 -3.97
N PRO A 62 -3.55 6.06 -4.95
CA PRO A 62 -3.17 4.66 -4.98
C PRO A 62 -2.28 4.31 -3.77
N SER A 63 -2.29 3.05 -3.33
CA SER A 63 -1.73 2.61 -2.03
C SER A 63 -0.23 2.86 -1.83
N LEU A 64 0.30 2.47 -0.67
CA LEU A 64 1.73 2.22 -0.43
C LEU A 64 2.07 0.75 -0.67
N ARG A 65 3.25 0.46 -1.21
CA ARG A 65 3.79 -0.91 -1.37
C ARG A 65 5.15 -1.00 -0.73
N SER A 66 5.32 -2.05 0.07
CA SER A 66 6.60 -2.50 0.62
C SER A 66 6.92 -3.84 0.00
N GLY A 67 8.21 -4.15 -0.22
CA GLY A 67 8.66 -5.44 -0.71
C GLY A 67 10.18 -5.54 -0.73
#